data_AF-Q15G82-F1
#
_entry.id   AF-Q15G82-F1
#
_cell.length_a   1.000
_cell.length_b   1.000
_cell.length_c   1.000
_cell.angle_alpha   90.00
_cell.angle_beta   90.00
_cell.angle_gamma   90.00
#
_symmetry.space_group_name_H-M   'P 1'
#
loop_
_entity.id
_entity.type
_entity.pdbx_description
1 polymer ?
#
loop_
_entity_poly.entity_id
_entity_poly.type
_entity_poly.pdbx_seq_one_letter_code
_entity_poly.pdbx_strand_id
1 'polypeptide(L)'
;QRDLLKFIYDDTILIGHAIENDLKVLKIIHKTVIDTSITFPHMNGFPFRQSLKSLTKNILKRDIQMQQQQQEQPVYDKSSSRSSSTISSSNSIGHCSLEDSRASLELMLWRVRKDKAV
;
A
#
# COMPACT_ATOMS: atom_id res chain seq x y z
N GLN A 1 -5.19 13.70 -13.30
CA GLN A 1 -4.86 14.79 -12.34
C GLN A 1 -6.09 15.63 -11.98
N ARG A 2 -6.83 16.20 -12.94
CA ARG A 2 -7.97 17.10 -12.65
C ARG A 2 -9.09 16.48 -11.82
N ASP A 3 -9.32 15.18 -11.92
CA ASP A 3 -10.40 14.52 -11.17
C ASP A 3 -10.07 14.35 -9.69
N LEU A 4 -8.80 14.17 -9.33
CA LEU A 4 -8.37 14.08 -7.94
C LEU A 4 -8.48 15.41 -7.21
N LEU A 5 -8.16 16.52 -7.90
CA LEU A 5 -8.25 17.88 -7.35
C LEU A 5 -9.68 18.30 -7.01
N LYS A 6 -10.71 17.59 -7.49
CA LYS A 6 -12.11 17.84 -7.11
C LYS A 6 -12.41 17.40 -5.68
N PHE A 7 -11.59 16.53 -5.12
CA PHE A 7 -11.77 15.94 -3.79
C PHE A 7 -10.74 16.43 -2.76
N ILE A 8 -9.71 17.16 -3.20
CA ILE A 8 -8.63 17.67 -2.34
C ILE A 8 -8.75 19.18 -2.27
N TYR A 9 -9.24 19.67 -1.13
CA TYR A 9 -9.25 21.08 -0.75
C TYR A 9 -8.05 21.40 0.16
N ASP A 10 -7.80 22.67 0.48
CA ASP A 10 -6.61 23.07 1.26
C ASP A 10 -6.62 22.54 2.70
N ASP A 11 -7.81 22.39 3.27
CA ASP A 11 -8.09 21.86 4.61
C ASP A 11 -8.17 20.34 4.66
N THR A 12 -8.17 19.66 3.50
CA THR A 12 -8.30 18.21 3.42
C THR A 12 -7.03 17.55 3.98
N ILE A 13 -7.13 16.72 5.01
CA ILE A 13 -5.96 16.02 5.56
C ILE A 13 -5.65 14.79 4.69
N LEU A 14 -4.51 14.82 3.99
CA LEU A 14 -4.05 13.67 3.21
C LEU A 14 -3.28 12.70 4.10
N ILE A 15 -3.69 11.44 4.10
CA ILE A 15 -3.05 10.37 4.88
C ILE A 15 -2.56 9.29 3.93
N GLY A 16 -1.29 8.91 4.06
CA GLY A 16 -0.70 7.86 3.23
C GLY A 16 0.64 7.37 3.73
N HIS A 17 1.29 6.52 2.94
CA HIS A 17 2.63 5.99 3.24
C HIS A 17 3.61 6.40 2.15
N ALA A 18 4.67 7.12 2.53
CA ALA A 18 5.63 7.69 1.58
C ALA A 18 4.97 8.55 0.49
N ILE A 19 3.90 9.25 0.88
CA ILE A 19 3.02 10.03 -0.01
C ILE A 19 3.76 11.18 -0.72
N GLU A 20 4.92 11.57 -0.18
CA GLU A 20 5.88 12.48 -0.81
C GLU A 20 6.14 12.10 -2.28
N ASN A 21 6.29 10.81 -2.57
CA ASN A 21 6.57 10.32 -3.92
C ASN A 21 5.37 10.54 -4.84
N ASP A 22 4.15 10.22 -4.36
CA ASP A 22 2.93 10.40 -5.12
C ASP A 22 2.66 11.88 -5.41
N LEU A 23 2.83 12.76 -4.41
CA LEU A 23 2.65 14.21 -4.57
C LEU A 23 3.65 14.81 -5.57
N LYS A 24 4.91 14.35 -5.57
CA LYS A 24 5.91 14.76 -6.57
C LYS A 24 5.51 14.36 -7.99
N VAL A 25 5.08 13.11 -8.18
CA VAL A 25 4.64 12.61 -9.50
C VAL A 25 3.39 13.34 -9.97
N LEU A 26 2.45 13.60 -9.06
CA LEU A 26 1.22 14.33 -9.35
C LEU A 26 1.43 15.85 -9.49
N LYS A 27 2.61 16.37 -9.16
CA LYS A 27 2.94 17.81 -9.15
C LYS A 27 1.95 18.62 -8.30
N ILE A 28 1.59 18.09 -7.14
CA ILE A 28 0.68 18.73 -6.17
C ILE A 28 1.50 19.16 -4.95
N ILE A 29 1.32 20.40 -4.53
CA ILE A 29 1.83 20.90 -3.25
C ILE A 29 0.65 20.98 -2.30
N HIS A 30 0.68 20.17 -1.24
CA HIS A 30 -0.35 20.16 -0.21
C HIS A 30 0.29 20.31 1.17
N LYS A 31 -0.24 21.21 2.00
CA LYS A 31 0.36 21.52 3.32
C LYS A 31 -0.09 20.56 4.41
N THR A 32 -1.29 20.02 4.28
CA THR A 32 -1.97 19.27 5.35
C THR A 32 -1.82 17.77 5.09
N VAL A 33 -0.62 17.24 5.33
CA VAL A 33 -0.24 15.85 5.00
C VAL A 33 0.25 15.12 6.25
N ILE A 34 -0.25 13.90 6.44
CA ILE A 34 0.24 12.94 7.42
C ILE A 34 0.87 11.77 6.69
N ASP A 35 2.20 11.67 6.76
CA ASP A 35 2.95 10.55 6.20
C ASP A 35 3.24 9.50 7.29
N THR A 36 2.70 8.31 7.11
CA THR A 36 2.91 7.19 8.06
C THR A 36 4.38 6.71 8.08
N SER A 37 5.13 6.85 6.97
CA SER A 37 6.54 6.47 6.93
C SER A 37 7.43 7.35 7.83
N ILE A 38 6.95 8.55 8.15
CA ILE A 38 7.60 9.50 9.07
C ILE A 38 7.00 9.37 10.47
N THR A 39 5.68 9.21 10.57
CA THR A 39 4.97 9.07 11.86
C THR A 39 5.41 7.84 12.65
N PHE A 40 5.83 6.78 11.95
CA PHE A 40 6.40 5.57 12.54
C PHE A 40 7.89 5.44 12.17
N PRO A 41 8.78 6.12 12.92
CA PRO A 41 10.20 6.13 12.60
C PRO A 41 10.83 4.75 12.77
N HIS A 42 11.79 4.44 11.91
CA HIS A 42 12.61 3.25 12.05
C HIS A 42 13.55 3.37 13.27
N MET A 43 13.83 2.26 13.95
CA MET A 43 14.73 2.24 15.14
C MET A 43 16.14 2.76 14.83
N ASN A 44 16.63 2.47 13.62
CA ASN A 44 17.93 2.96 13.14
C ASN A 44 17.91 4.45 12.72
N GLY A 45 16.78 5.13 12.84
CA GLY A 45 16.62 6.52 12.44
C GLY A 45 16.69 6.75 10.92
N PHE A 46 16.78 8.02 10.54
CA PHE A 46 16.95 8.45 9.15
C PHE A 46 18.29 7.93 8.58
N PRO A 47 18.37 7.45 7.32
CA PRO A 47 17.37 7.51 6.24
C PRO A 47 16.42 6.30 6.15
N PHE A 48 16.52 5.34 7.07
CA PHE A 48 15.72 4.11 7.01
C PHE A 48 14.25 4.40 7.33
N ARG A 49 13.35 3.89 6.48
CA ARG A 49 11.89 3.99 6.67
C ARG A 49 11.32 2.59 6.88
N GLN A 50 10.34 2.45 7.76
CA GLN A 50 9.62 1.19 7.89
C GLN A 50 8.68 1.02 6.69
N SER A 51 8.62 -0.16 6.10
CA SER A 51 7.64 -0.43 5.04
C SER A 51 6.23 -0.50 5.61
N LEU A 52 5.23 -0.10 4.82
CA LEU A 52 3.82 -0.22 5.20
C LEU A 52 3.46 -1.64 5.61
N LYS A 53 4.01 -2.65 4.91
CA LYS A 53 3.87 -4.07 5.24
C LYS A 53 4.37 -4.39 6.64
N SER A 54 5.59 -3.97 6.98
CA SER A 54 6.15 -4.20 8.32
C SER A 54 5.36 -3.47 9.40
N LEU A 55 4.94 -2.22 9.16
CA LEU A 55 4.11 -1.46 10.10
C LEU A 55 2.77 -2.15 10.38
N THR A 56 2.07 -2.52 9.31
CA THR A 56 0.77 -3.17 9.37
C THR A 56 0.86 -4.52 10.10
N LYS A 57 1.91 -5.29 9.82
CA LYS A 57 2.18 -6.55 10.53
C LYS A 57 2.48 -6.34 12.00
N ASN A 58 3.35 -5.38 12.34
CA ASN A 58 3.80 -5.17 13.70
C ASN A 58 2.73 -4.55 14.60
N ILE A 59 1.98 -3.58 14.08
CA ILE A 59 1.03 -2.76 14.84
C ILE A 59 -0.39 -3.30 14.72
N LEU A 60 -0.87 -3.52 13.49
CA LEU A 60 -2.24 -3.98 13.22
C LEU A 60 -2.37 -5.51 13.24
N LYS A 61 -1.25 -6.24 13.40
CA LYS A 61 -1.21 -7.72 13.41
C LYS A 61 -1.84 -8.34 12.16
N ARG A 62 -1.71 -7.64 11.02
CA ARG A 62 -2.29 -8.02 9.73
C ARG A 62 -1.20 -8.09 8.68
N ASP A 63 -1.18 -9.17 7.90
CA ASP A 63 -0.37 -9.24 6.69
C ASP A 63 -1.13 -8.57 5.54
N ILE A 64 -0.39 -7.76 4.77
CA ILE A 64 -0.84 -7.14 3.52
C ILE A 64 0.17 -7.51 2.44
N GLN A 65 -0.19 -7.28 1.17
CA GLN A 65 0.78 -7.39 0.09
C GLN A 65 1.42 -8.79 0.02
N MET A 66 0.61 -9.84 0.19
CA MET A 66 1.06 -11.24 0.15
C MET A 66 1.05 -11.74 -1.29
N GLN A 67 2.23 -12.09 -1.83
CA GLN A 67 2.31 -12.86 -3.08
C GLN A 67 1.92 -14.31 -2.78
N GLN A 68 0.91 -14.82 -3.49
CA GLN A 68 0.63 -16.25 -3.49
C GLN A 68 1.76 -16.95 -4.25
N GLN A 69 2.55 -17.78 -3.56
CA GLN A 69 3.42 -18.74 -4.22
C GLN A 69 2.52 -19.78 -4.87
N GLN A 70 2.49 -19.80 -6.21
CA GLN A 70 1.83 -20.88 -6.94
C GLN A 70 2.60 -22.16 -6.61
N GLN A 71 1.96 -23.12 -5.95
CA GLN A 71 2.45 -24.49 -5.96
C GLN A 71 2.39 -24.97 -7.42
N GLU A 72 3.54 -25.22 -8.03
CA GLU A 72 3.63 -25.91 -9.32
C GLU A 72 2.91 -27.26 -9.20
N GLN A 73 1.75 -27.39 -9.84
CA GLN A 73 1.07 -28.68 -9.98
C GLN A 73 1.81 -29.49 -11.05
N PRO A 74 2.11 -30.79 -10.81
CA PRO A 74 2.80 -31.61 -11.79
C PRO A 74 1.93 -31.76 -13.05
N VAL A 75 2.52 -31.42 -14.20
CA VAL A 75 1.90 -31.49 -15.52
C VAL A 75 1.56 -32.94 -15.85
N TYR A 76 0.27 -33.26 -15.95
CA TYR A 76 -0.18 -34.49 -16.61
C TYR A 76 -0.25 -34.24 -18.12
N ASP A 77 0.45 -35.05 -18.90
CA ASP A 77 0.47 -34.93 -20.36
C ASP A 77 -0.88 -35.41 -20.94
N LYS A 78 -1.55 -34.55 -21.72
CA LYS A 78 -2.69 -34.94 -22.56
C LYS A 78 -2.45 -34.43 -23.97
N SER A 79 -2.19 -35.39 -24.84
CA SER A 79 -2.10 -35.25 -26.27
C SER A 79 -3.37 -34.65 -26.90
N SER A 80 -3.12 -33.70 -27.80
CA SER A 80 -3.92 -33.32 -28.98
C SER A 80 -5.21 -32.51 -28.83
N SER A 81 -5.08 -31.23 -29.25
CA SER A 81 -5.88 -30.53 -30.27
C SER A 81 -6.81 -29.38 -29.84
N ARG A 82 -6.63 -28.26 -30.56
CA ARG A 82 -7.54 -27.11 -30.79
C ARG A 82 -7.53 -25.93 -29.79
N SER A 83 -6.67 -24.97 -30.12
CA SER A 83 -6.85 -23.51 -30.01
C SER A 83 -7.87 -22.98 -28.99
N SER A 84 -7.34 -22.49 -27.87
CA SER A 84 -7.82 -21.28 -27.22
C SER A 84 -6.57 -20.55 -26.72
N SER A 85 -6.35 -19.35 -27.24
CA SER A 85 -5.29 -18.45 -26.78
C SER A 85 -5.60 -18.01 -25.35
N THR A 86 -5.26 -18.85 -24.38
CA THR A 86 -5.22 -18.48 -22.98
C THR A 86 -4.10 -17.46 -22.85
N ILE A 87 -4.49 -16.19 -22.83
CA ILE A 87 -3.63 -15.07 -22.43
C ILE A 87 -3.05 -15.49 -21.07
N SER A 88 -1.77 -15.83 -21.06
CA SER A 88 -0.97 -15.95 -19.84
C SER A 88 -0.80 -14.55 -19.28
N SER A 89 -1.87 -14.02 -18.70
CA SER A 89 -1.81 -12.88 -17.80
C SER A 89 -0.84 -13.29 -16.71
N SER A 90 0.37 -12.74 -16.75
CA SER A 90 1.34 -12.85 -15.68
C SER A 90 0.62 -12.46 -14.39
N ASN A 91 0.30 -13.45 -13.56
CA ASN A 91 -0.25 -13.25 -12.22
C ASN A 91 0.83 -12.68 -11.30
N SER A 92 1.39 -11.54 -11.66
CA SER A 92 1.84 -10.56 -10.69
C SER A 92 0.56 -10.01 -10.06
N ILE A 93 0.05 -10.69 -9.02
CA ILE A 93 -0.92 -10.08 -8.10
C ILE A 93 -0.21 -8.86 -7.50
N GLY A 94 -0.35 -7.74 -8.21
CA GLY A 94 0.09 -6.43 -7.76
C GLY A 94 -0.69 -6.10 -6.50
N HIS A 95 -0.03 -5.37 -5.61
CA HIS A 95 -0.69 -4.84 -4.42
C HIS A 95 -1.79 -3.87 -4.85
N CYS A 96 -2.92 -3.86 -4.13
CA CYS A 96 -4.01 -2.96 -4.47
C CYS A 96 -3.91 -1.68 -3.66
N SER A 97 -3.99 -0.52 -4.32
CA SER A 97 -3.88 0.80 -3.67
C SER A 97 -4.96 1.02 -2.60
N LEU A 98 -6.11 0.34 -2.71
CA LEU A 98 -7.17 0.37 -1.70
C LEU A 98 -6.72 -0.28 -0.39
N GLU A 99 -6.03 -1.42 -0.45
CA GLU A 99 -5.46 -2.09 0.73
C GLU A 99 -4.44 -1.17 1.42
N ASP A 100 -3.55 -0.55 0.64
CA ASP A 100 -2.50 0.31 1.15
C ASP A 100 -3.06 1.59 1.79
N SER A 101 -4.05 2.21 1.14
CA SER A 101 -4.73 3.41 1.66
C SER A 101 -5.45 3.10 2.98
N ARG A 102 -6.15 1.97 3.04
CA ARG A 102 -6.85 1.52 4.24
C ARG A 102 -5.88 1.21 5.38
N ALA A 103 -4.80 0.49 5.10
CA ALA A 103 -3.78 0.17 6.09
C ALA A 103 -3.14 1.44 6.67
N SER A 104 -2.82 2.41 5.81
CA SER A 104 -2.27 3.71 6.24
C SER A 104 -3.22 4.47 7.17
N LEU A 105 -4.51 4.49 6.84
CA LEU A 105 -5.54 5.12 7.67
C LEU A 105 -5.71 4.40 9.01
N GLU A 106 -5.78 3.06 9.01
CA GLU A 106 -5.90 2.24 10.22
C GLU A 106 -4.72 2.45 11.17
N LEU A 107 -3.49 2.56 10.63
CA LEU A 107 -2.30 2.88 11.42
C LEU A 107 -2.42 4.23 12.12
N MET A 108 -2.89 5.27 11.41
CA MET A 108 -3.09 6.59 12.00
C MET A 108 -4.19 6.60 13.06
N LEU A 109 -5.30 5.90 12.82
CA LEU A 109 -6.36 5.75 13.83
C LEU A 109 -5.84 5.06 15.09
N TRP A 110 -5.03 4.02 14.92
CA TRP A 110 -4.37 3.35 16.04
C TRP A 110 -3.45 4.30 16.81
N ARG A 111 -2.65 5.11 16.10
CA ARG A 111 -1.75 6.11 16.70
C ARG A 111 -2.51 7.11 17.57
N VAL A 112 -3.59 7.69 17.03
CA VAL A 112 -4.45 8.66 17.73
C VAL A 112 -5.09 8.06 18.97
N ARG A 113 -5.59 6.82 18.88
CA ARG A 113 -6.15 6.11 20.05
C ARG A 113 -5.12 5.90 21.15
N LYS A 114 -3.89 5.56 20.78
CA LYS A 114 -2.79 5.38 21.72
C LYS A 114 -2.40 6.69 22.40
N ASP A 115 -2.36 7.81 21.69
CA ASP A 115 -2.06 9.13 22.28
C ASP A 115 -3.15 9.58 23.26
N LYS A 116 -4.43 9.25 23.01
CA LYS A 116 -5.53 9.57 23.92
C LYS A 116 -5.58 8.69 25.18
N ALA A 117 -4.87 7.56 25.17
CA ALA A 117 -4.81 6.63 26.29
C ALA A 117 -3.67 6.93 27.27
N VAL A 118 -2.84 7.93 26.96
CA VAL A 118 -1.77 8.48 27.81
C VAL A 118 -2.27 9.77 28.44
#